data_AF-A0A952B7L6-F1
#
_entry.id   AF-A0A952B7L6-F1
#
_cell.length_a   1.000
_cell.length_b   1.000
_cell.length_c   1.000
_cell.angle_alpha   90.00
_cell.angle_beta   90.00
_cell.angle_gamma   90.00
#
_symmetry.space_group_name_H-M   'P 1'
#
loop_
_entity.id
_entity.type
_entity.pdbx_description
1 polymer ?
#
loop_
_entity_poly.entity_id
_entity_poly.type
_entity_poly.pdbx_seq_one_letter_code
_entity_poly.pdbx_strand_id
1 'polypeptide(L)'
;MNKKHQNAEDEISDLKNMLENFEKEKERVRAIIGKIGGIPSFNTKLINIIFVVIIIVSGVISIFSEEGMRLLMIELTTVMLSVKIIYMIHIQMRVNHFKFWILSSIEWRISEMMNEVKQINEIKQIKE
;
A
#
# COMPACT_ATOMS: atom_id res chain seq x y z
N MET A 1 -27.26 -39.69 -20.49
CA MET A 1 -26.72 -39.24 -19.19
C MET A 1 -25.31 -38.62 -19.29
N ASN A 2 -24.50 -38.96 -20.31
CA ASN A 2 -23.09 -38.55 -20.41
C ASN A 2 -22.84 -37.05 -20.75
N LYS A 3 -23.77 -36.41 -21.48
CA LYS A 3 -23.58 -35.03 -22.01
C LYS A 3 -23.69 -33.91 -20.95
N LYS A 4 -24.36 -34.18 -19.82
CA LYS A 4 -24.59 -33.19 -18.74
C LYS A 4 -23.42 -33.13 -17.76
N HIS A 5 -22.66 -34.22 -17.61
CA HIS A 5 -21.43 -34.23 -16.82
C HIS A 5 -20.27 -33.56 -17.56
N GLN A 6 -20.14 -33.79 -18.87
CA GLN A 6 -19.13 -33.09 -19.69
C GLN A 6 -19.31 -31.56 -19.63
N ASN A 7 -20.53 -31.05 -19.77
CA ASN A 7 -20.79 -29.60 -19.70
C ASN A 7 -20.49 -28.99 -18.31
N ALA A 8 -20.73 -29.73 -17.23
CA ALA A 8 -20.41 -29.26 -15.88
C ALA A 8 -18.90 -29.29 -15.61
N GLU A 9 -18.19 -30.28 -16.14
CA GLU A 9 -16.72 -30.36 -16.07
C GLU A 9 -16.06 -29.25 -16.90
N ASP A 10 -16.60 -28.93 -18.07
CA ASP A 10 -16.15 -27.83 -18.93
C ASP A 10 -16.38 -26.47 -18.24
N GLU A 11 -17.55 -26.24 -17.64
CA GLU A 11 -17.84 -25.01 -16.87
C GLU A 11 -16.93 -24.85 -15.64
N ILE A 12 -16.65 -25.95 -14.92
CA ILE A 12 -15.72 -25.94 -13.77
C ILE A 12 -14.29 -25.65 -14.24
N SER A 13 -13.88 -26.20 -15.38
CA SER A 13 -12.58 -25.94 -16.01
C SER A 13 -12.43 -24.47 -16.42
N ASP A 14 -13.46 -23.90 -17.05
CA ASP A 14 -13.48 -22.49 -17.45
C ASP A 14 -13.46 -21.56 -16.24
N LEU A 15 -14.19 -21.89 -15.17
CA LEU A 15 -14.18 -21.13 -13.93
C LEU A 15 -12.79 -21.15 -13.27
N LYS A 16 -12.10 -22.29 -13.33
CA LYS A 16 -10.74 -22.45 -12.80
C LYS A 16 -9.73 -21.63 -13.61
N ASN A 17 -9.82 -21.63 -14.93
CA ASN A 17 -8.98 -20.81 -15.81
C ASN A 17 -9.21 -19.32 -15.58
N MET A 18 -10.47 -18.89 -15.40
CA MET A 18 -10.79 -17.51 -15.03
C MET A 18 -10.19 -17.13 -13.68
N LEU A 19 -10.28 -18.01 -12.67
CA LEU A 19 -9.72 -17.77 -11.34
C LEU A 19 -8.18 -17.61 -11.40
N GLU A 20 -7.49 -18.47 -12.15
CA GLU A 20 -6.03 -18.40 -12.31
C GLU A 20 -5.59 -17.11 -13.03
N ASN A 21 -6.36 -16.69 -14.04
CA ASN A 21 -6.12 -15.41 -14.72
C ASN A 21 -6.34 -14.21 -13.78
N PHE A 22 -7.36 -14.28 -12.94
CA PHE A 22 -7.61 -13.26 -11.90
C PHE A 22 -6.48 -13.19 -10.88
N GLU A 23 -5.93 -14.32 -10.44
CA GLU A 23 -4.78 -14.33 -9.53
C GLU A 23 -3.54 -13.70 -10.18
N LYS A 24 -3.27 -14.00 -11.45
CA LYS A 24 -2.15 -13.40 -12.21
C LYS A 24 -2.30 -11.89 -12.37
N GLU A 25 -3.50 -11.40 -12.68
CA GLU A 25 -3.77 -9.97 -12.77
C GLU A 25 -3.65 -9.29 -11.41
N LYS A 26 -4.20 -9.89 -10.35
CA LYS A 26 -4.05 -9.40 -8.97
C LYS A 26 -2.59 -9.29 -8.56
N GLU A 27 -1.76 -10.27 -8.93
CA GLU A 27 -0.34 -10.25 -8.61
C GLU A 27 0.44 -9.19 -9.41
N ARG A 28 0.10 -8.98 -10.70
CA ARG A 28 0.64 -7.87 -11.49
C ARG A 28 0.26 -6.52 -10.90
N VAL A 29 -1.01 -6.34 -10.53
CA VAL A 29 -1.48 -5.11 -9.90
C VAL A 29 -0.75 -4.89 -8.58
N ARG A 30 -0.61 -5.92 -7.73
CA ARG A 30 0.19 -5.86 -6.50
C ARG A 30 1.65 -5.48 -6.76
N ALA A 31 2.28 -6.03 -7.80
CA ALA A 31 3.67 -5.72 -8.14
C ALA A 31 3.82 -4.26 -8.60
N ILE A 32 2.89 -3.74 -9.40
CA ILE A 32 2.85 -2.33 -9.83
C ILE A 32 2.64 -1.42 -8.61
N ILE A 33 1.71 -1.76 -7.72
CA ILE A 33 1.48 -1.07 -6.44
C ILE A 33 2.75 -1.06 -5.60
N GLY A 34 3.45 -2.20 -5.49
CA GLY A 34 4.71 -2.32 -4.75
C GLY A 34 5.85 -1.49 -5.35
N LYS A 35 5.89 -1.38 -6.69
CA LYS A 35 6.88 -0.57 -7.42
C LYS A 35 6.65 0.94 -7.23
N ILE A 36 5.39 1.38 -7.14
CA ILE A 36 5.03 2.79 -6.96
C ILE A 36 5.10 3.20 -5.48
N GLY A 37 4.69 2.30 -4.58
CA GLY A 37 4.73 2.50 -3.14
C GLY A 37 6.12 2.38 -2.51
N GLY A 38 7.12 1.91 -3.26
CA GLY A 38 8.46 1.65 -2.75
C GLY A 38 8.42 0.53 -1.72
N ILE A 39 8.66 -0.71 -2.15
CA ILE A 39 8.89 -1.83 -1.23
C ILE A 39 10.03 -1.39 -0.29
N PRO A 40 9.85 -1.40 1.04
CA PRO A 40 10.93 -1.08 1.95
C PRO A 40 12.04 -2.10 1.70
N SER A 41 13.11 -1.67 1.03
CA SER A 41 14.23 -2.53 0.74
C SER A 41 14.92 -2.87 2.06
N PHE A 42 15.64 -3.99 2.10
CA PHE A 42 16.46 -4.34 3.27
C PHE A 42 17.37 -3.19 3.72
N ASN A 43 17.83 -2.37 2.76
CA ASN A 43 18.65 -1.19 3.02
C ASN A 43 17.89 -0.08 3.78
N THR A 44 16.60 0.16 3.49
CA THR A 44 15.83 1.18 4.23
C THR A 44 15.57 0.73 5.67
N LYS A 45 15.31 -0.57 5.87
CA LYS A 45 15.16 -1.15 7.21
C LYS A 45 16.45 -1.06 8.02
N LEU A 46 17.60 -1.33 7.40
CA LEU A 46 18.92 -1.21 8.00
C LEU A 46 19.24 0.25 8.39
N ILE A 47 19.01 1.20 7.49
CA ILE A 47 19.19 2.64 7.75
C ILE A 47 18.31 3.09 8.93
N ASN A 48 17.08 2.56 9.04
CA ASN A 48 16.21 2.90 10.16
C ASN A 48 16.74 2.36 11.50
N ILE A 49 17.22 1.12 11.53
CA ILE A 49 17.83 0.52 12.73
C ILE A 49 19.08 1.31 13.15
N ILE A 50 19.97 1.62 12.20
CA ILE A 50 21.17 2.42 12.46
C ILE A 50 20.80 3.78 13.07
N PHE A 51 19.76 4.43 12.55
CA PHE A 51 19.33 5.74 13.07
C PHE A 51 18.81 5.66 14.51
N VAL A 52 18.05 4.61 14.84
CA VAL A 52 17.57 4.38 16.21
C VAL A 52 18.75 4.12 17.15
N VAL A 53 19.72 3.31 16.73
CA VAL A 53 20.94 3.05 17.50
C VAL A 53 21.73 4.34 17.74
N ILE A 54 21.89 5.19 16.72
CA ILE A 54 22.57 6.49 16.87
C ILE A 54 21.86 7.38 17.88
N ILE A 55 20.52 7.46 17.85
CA ILE A 55 19.75 8.28 18.80
C ILE A 55 19.93 7.76 20.24
N ILE A 56 19.85 6.44 20.44
CA ILE A 56 20.03 5.83 21.76
C ILE A 56 21.45 6.08 22.28
N VAL A 57 22.47 5.83 21.45
CA VAL A 57 23.88 6.03 21.82
C VAL A 57 24.16 7.50 22.11
N SER A 58 23.66 8.43 21.28
CA SER A 58 23.76 9.87 21.53
C SER A 58 23.12 10.27 22.86
N GLY A 59 21.92 9.75 23.15
CA GLY A 59 21.23 9.98 24.42
C GLY A 59 22.00 9.47 25.63
N VAL A 60 22.58 8.26 25.53
CA VAL A 60 23.39 7.67 26.61
C VAL A 60 24.68 8.47 26.82
N ILE A 61 25.39 8.83 25.75
CA ILE A 61 26.62 9.64 25.84
C ILE A 61 26.33 11.02 26.46
N SER A 62 25.17 11.61 26.13
CA SER A 62 24.75 12.90 26.68
C SER A 62 24.57 12.87 28.21
N ILE A 63 24.11 11.74 28.78
CA ILE A 63 23.98 11.56 30.24
C ILE A 63 25.33 11.59 30.94
N PHE A 64 26.38 11.07 30.30
CA PHE A 64 27.74 11.02 30.87
C PHE A 64 28.59 12.26 30.55
N SER A 65 28.08 13.21 29.75
CA SER A 65 28.83 14.39 29.30
C SER A 65 28.64 15.58 30.25
N GLU A 66 29.68 16.42 30.38
CA GLU A 66 29.63 17.66 31.17
C GLU A 66 28.52 18.61 30.67
N GLU A 67 27.97 19.43 31.58
CA GLU A 67 26.72 20.18 31.36
C GLU A 67 26.72 21.07 30.11
N GLY A 68 27.88 21.62 29.73
CA GLY A 68 28.03 22.43 28.52
C GLY A 68 27.90 21.63 27.22
N MET A 69 28.48 20.43 27.15
CA MET A 69 28.37 19.56 25.97
C MET A 69 27.04 18.81 25.92
N ARG A 70 26.41 18.57 27.08
CA ARG A 70 25.10 17.91 27.21
C ARG A 70 24.00 18.66 26.45
N LEU A 71 23.93 19.98 26.60
CA LEU A 71 22.93 20.81 25.93
C LEU A 71 23.09 20.77 24.40
N LEU A 72 24.32 20.93 23.90
CA LEU A 72 24.60 20.87 22.45
C LEU A 72 24.27 19.49 21.84
N MET A 73 24.56 18.40 22.55
CA MET A 73 24.24 17.04 22.11
C MET A 73 22.72 16.80 22.02
N ILE A 74 21.95 17.34 22.96
CA ILE A 74 20.48 17.22 22.97
C ILE A 74 19.88 18.03 21.81
N GLU A 75 20.35 19.25 21.58
CA GLU A 75 19.91 20.07 20.45
C GLU A 75 20.22 19.40 19.11
N LEU A 76 21.44 18.88 18.93
CA LEU A 76 21.84 18.18 17.72
C LEU A 76 20.99 16.91 17.49
N THR A 77 20.72 16.15 18.55
CA THR A 77 19.85 14.96 18.48
C THR A 77 18.42 15.35 18.08
N THR A 78 17.90 16.44 18.61
CA THR A 78 16.55 16.94 18.32
C THR A 78 16.43 17.40 16.86
N VAL A 79 17.43 18.12 16.34
CA VAL A 79 17.49 18.55 14.94
C VAL A 79 17.62 17.34 14.00
N MET A 80 18.46 16.37 14.34
CA MET A 80 18.64 15.16 13.54
C MET A 80 17.35 14.32 13.49
N LEU A 81 16.62 14.23 14.60
CA LEU A 81 15.32 13.59 14.68
C LEU A 81 14.26 14.32 13.83
N SER A 82 14.22 15.66 13.87
CA SER A 82 13.24 16.43 13.09
C SER A 82 13.46 16.28 11.58
N VAL A 83 14.72 16.32 11.12
CA VAL A 83 15.09 16.08 9.72
C VAL A 83 14.68 14.66 9.28
N LYS A 84 14.91 13.65 10.12
CA LYS A 84 14.49 12.26 9.87
C LYS A 84 12.97 12.15 9.71
N ILE A 85 12.19 12.83 10.55
CA ILE A 85 10.73 12.84 10.46
C ILE A 85 10.28 13.49 9.15
N ILE A 86 10.85 14.63 8.78
CA ILE A 86 10.55 15.32 7.51
C ILE A 86 10.85 14.41 6.32
N TYR A 87 12.00 13.75 6.33
CA TYR A 87 12.37 12.78 5.29
C TYR A 87 11.38 11.60 5.21
N MET A 88 10.96 11.08 6.36
CA MET A 88 9.97 10.01 6.43
C MET A 88 8.59 10.45 5.89
N ILE A 89 8.16 11.67 6.20
CA ILE A 89 6.91 12.24 5.66
C ILE A 89 7.03 12.42 4.15
N HIS A 90 8.18 12.91 3.66
CA HIS A 90 8.43 13.08 2.24
C HIS A 90 8.32 11.77 1.46
N ILE A 91 8.90 10.67 1.97
CA ILE A 91 8.79 9.37 1.31
C ILE A 91 7.36 8.80 1.36
N GLN A 92 6.61 9.07 2.44
CA GLN A 92 5.21 8.63 2.58
C GLN A 92 4.25 9.35 1.63
N MET A 93 4.53 10.61 1.22
CA MET A 93 3.64 11.37 0.33
C MET A 93 3.36 10.66 -1.00
N ARG A 94 4.37 9.99 -1.59
CA ARG A 94 4.20 9.25 -2.85
C ARG A 94 3.22 8.08 -2.69
N VAL A 95 3.34 7.34 -1.59
CA VAL A 95 2.48 6.21 -1.26
C VAL A 95 1.05 6.68 -1.03
N ASN A 96 0.88 7.79 -0.31
CA ASN A 96 -0.45 8.34 -0.02
C ASN A 96 -1.14 8.85 -1.28
N HIS A 97 -0.41 9.54 -2.17
CA HIS A 97 -0.95 9.96 -3.47
C HIS A 97 -1.40 8.76 -4.30
N PHE A 98 -0.62 7.67 -4.28
CA PHE A 98 -0.98 6.46 -4.97
C PHE A 98 -2.22 5.77 -4.37
N LYS A 99 -2.30 5.66 -3.02
CA LYS A 99 -3.49 5.15 -2.33
C LYS A 99 -4.74 5.96 -2.69
N PHE A 100 -4.62 7.28 -2.73
CA PHE A 100 -5.70 8.18 -3.13
C PHE A 100 -6.15 7.89 -4.57
N TRP A 101 -5.21 7.78 -5.51
CA TRP A 101 -5.51 7.47 -6.91
C TRP A 101 -6.27 6.15 -7.11
N ILE A 102 -5.86 5.11 -6.38
CA ILE A 102 -6.56 3.82 -6.41
C ILE A 102 -7.97 3.93 -5.84
N LEU A 103 -8.12 4.61 -4.69
CA LEU A 103 -9.42 4.80 -4.07
C LEU A 103 -10.39 5.55 -4.99
N SER A 104 -9.95 6.65 -5.61
CA SER A 104 -10.75 7.40 -6.57
C SER A 104 -11.13 6.57 -7.80
N SER A 105 -10.22 5.71 -8.27
CA SER A 105 -10.52 4.81 -9.40
C SER A 105 -11.58 3.77 -9.04
N ILE A 106 -11.53 3.22 -7.82
CA ILE A 106 -12.54 2.29 -7.30
C ILE A 106 -13.89 3.00 -7.11
N GLU A 107 -13.89 4.19 -6.52
CA GLU A 107 -15.09 5.00 -6.30
C GLU A 107 -15.82 5.33 -7.61
N TRP A 108 -15.06 5.74 -8.63
CA TRP A 108 -15.60 5.99 -9.96
C TRP A 108 -16.21 4.73 -10.58
N ARG A 109 -15.49 3.59 -10.53
CA ARG A 109 -15.97 2.31 -11.07
C ARG A 109 -17.22 1.79 -10.34
N ILE A 110 -17.29 1.96 -9.02
CA ILE A 110 -18.48 1.61 -8.22
C ILE A 110 -19.67 2.47 -8.63
N SER A 111 -19.46 3.78 -8.83
CA SER A 111 -20.53 4.69 -9.28
C SER A 111 -21.05 4.31 -10.66
N GLU A 112 -20.17 3.93 -11.59
CA GLU A 112 -20.55 3.47 -12.93
C GLU A 112 -21.40 2.20 -12.87
N MET A 113 -20.96 1.18 -12.11
CA MET A 113 -21.74 -0.04 -11.90
C MET A 113 -23.11 0.25 -11.25
N MET A 114 -23.18 1.19 -10.30
CA MET A 114 -24.44 1.57 -9.67
C MET A 114 -25.41 2.18 -10.69
N ASN A 115 -24.91 2.98 -11.62
CA ASN A 115 -25.71 3.57 -12.70
C ASN A 115 -26.19 2.50 -13.70
N GLU A 116 -25.33 1.55 -14.11
CA GLU A 116 -25.73 0.44 -14.97
C GLU A 116 -26.82 -0.42 -14.32
N VAL A 117 -26.67 -0.76 -13.03
CA VAL A 117 -27.68 -1.51 -12.28
C VAL A 117 -29.01 -0.75 -12.22
N LYS A 118 -28.98 0.58 -12.05
CA LYS A 118 -30.18 1.41 -12.05
C LYS A 118 -30.89 1.38 -13.41
N GLN A 119 -30.16 1.52 -14.51
CA GLN A 119 -30.72 1.45 -15.87
C GLN A 119 -31.35 0.09 -16.15
N ILE A 120 -30.70 -1.00 -15.74
CA ILE A 120 -31.27 -2.35 -15.88
C ILE A 120 -32.59 -2.47 -15.11
N ASN A 121 -32.66 -1.94 -13.89
CA ASN A 121 -33.89 -1.96 -13.09
C ASN A 121 -35.00 -1.12 -13.73
N GLU A 122 -34.69 0.06 -14.27
CA GLU A 122 -35.65 0.92 -14.97
C GLU A 122 -36.22 0.24 -16.23
N ILE A 123 -35.35 -0.40 -17.04
CA ILE A 123 -35.79 -1.18 -18.22
C ILE A 123 -36.69 -2.36 -17.80
N LYS A 124 -36.38 -3.00 -16.68
CA LYS A 124 -37.17 -4.12 -16.17
C LYS A 124 -38.57 -3.69 -15.73
N GLN A 125 -38.70 -2.51 -15.12
CA GLN A 125 -40.00 -1.93 -14.74
C GLN A 125 -40.85 -1.46 -15.93
N ILE A 126 -40.23 -1.09 -17.07
CA ILE A 126 -40.97 -0.71 -18.29
C ILE A 126 -41.52 -1.93 -19.05
N LYS A 127 -40.95 -3.13 -18.79
CA LYS A 127 -41.35 -4.39 -19.43
C LYS A 127 -42.43 -5.16 -18.69
N GLU A 128 -42.74 -4.79 -17.44
CA GLU A 128 -43.87 -5.29 -16.64
C GLU A 128 -45.08 -4.37 -16.76
#